data_AF-A0A6F9Y720-F1
#
_entry.id   AF-A0A6F9Y720-F1
#
_cell.length_a   1.000
_cell.length_b   1.000
_cell.length_c   1.000
_cell.angle_alpha   90.00
_cell.angle_beta   90.00
_cell.angle_gamma   90.00
#
_symmetry.space_group_name_H-M   'P 1'
#
loop_
_entity.id
_entity.type
_entity.pdbx_description
1 polymer ?
#
loop_
_entity_poly.entity_id
_entity_poly.type
_entity_poly.pdbx_seq_one_letter_code
_entity_poly.pdbx_strand_id
1 'polypeptide(L)'
;MINQAFNHERVKKMKLFAKPSVEYNLFKCHWRLFLLDPAKLDNEHPRYRRQLKRSMTDAQIVSEALELSEELLLSHNVIHKLHRAIIYNDVLTLARCLRAFKQSFKQVSVQKAQWTKKHGALTLKTLRISTIIT
;
A
#
# COMPACT_ATOMS: atom_id res chain seq x y z
N MET A 1 3.27 -10.53 -10.37
CA MET A 1 4.18 -9.99 -9.33
C MET A 1 3.59 -8.76 -8.63
N ILE A 2 3.27 -7.66 -9.33
CA ILE A 2 2.79 -6.41 -8.70
C ILE A 2 1.43 -6.58 -7.99
N ASN A 3 0.41 -7.15 -8.66
CA ASN A 3 -0.89 -7.46 -8.03
C ASN A 3 -0.78 -8.40 -6.83
N GLN A 4 0.22 -9.28 -6.81
CA GLN A 4 0.45 -10.19 -5.69
C GLN A 4 0.99 -9.44 -4.48
N ALA A 5 1.92 -8.50 -4.69
CA ALA A 5 2.43 -7.63 -3.63
C ALA A 5 1.32 -6.76 -3.04
N PHE A 6 0.50 -6.12 -3.88
CA PHE A 6 -0.66 -5.37 -3.43
C PHE A 6 -1.64 -6.22 -2.62
N ASN A 7 -1.96 -7.42 -3.11
CA ASN A 7 -2.86 -8.33 -2.39
C ASN A 7 -2.31 -8.71 -1.02
N HIS A 8 -1.00 -8.87 -0.89
CA HIS A 8 -0.37 -9.17 0.39
C HIS A 8 -0.55 -8.01 1.39
N GLU A 9 -0.34 -6.77 0.95
CA GLU A 9 -0.60 -5.56 1.74
C GLU A 9 -2.06 -5.42 2.13
N ARG A 10 -2.99 -5.58 1.17
CA ARG A 10 -4.43 -5.60 1.41
C ARG A 10 -4.81 -6.64 2.47
N VAL A 11 -4.25 -7.85 2.40
CA VAL A 11 -4.50 -8.92 3.39
C VAL A 11 -3.95 -8.55 4.77
N LYS A 12 -2.79 -7.89 4.85
CA LYS A 12 -2.26 -7.37 6.12
C LYS A 12 -3.23 -6.38 6.74
N LYS A 13 -3.71 -5.40 5.97
CA LYS A 13 -4.70 -4.41 6.45
C LYS A 13 -6.03 -5.06 6.83
N MET A 14 -6.54 -5.97 6.01
CA MET A 14 -7.76 -6.74 6.28
C MET A 14 -7.73 -7.47 7.64
N LYS A 15 -6.56 -8.03 8.02
CA LYS A 15 -6.40 -8.78 9.27
C LYS A 15 -6.46 -7.91 10.54
N LEU A 16 -6.40 -6.59 10.41
CA LEU A 16 -6.52 -5.67 11.54
C LEU A 16 -7.98 -5.51 12.03
N PHE A 17 -8.96 -5.87 11.18
CA PHE A 17 -10.38 -5.73 11.49
C PHE A 17 -10.97 -7.02 12.05
N ALA A 18 -11.94 -6.88 12.96
CA ALA A 18 -12.65 -8.00 13.56
C ALA A 18 -13.49 -8.75 12.52
N LYS A 19 -13.58 -10.08 12.63
CA LYS A 19 -14.50 -10.87 11.82
C LYS A 19 -15.86 -10.95 12.53
N PRO A 20 -17.02 -10.73 11.86
CA PRO A 20 -17.25 -10.37 10.46
C PRO A 20 -17.65 -8.88 10.28
N SER A 21 -16.74 -7.94 10.55
CA SER A 21 -17.03 -6.51 10.41
C SER A 21 -17.20 -6.08 8.95
N VAL A 22 -17.81 -4.90 8.75
CA VAL A 22 -18.01 -4.31 7.42
C VAL A 22 -16.65 -4.06 6.74
N GLU A 23 -15.68 -3.51 7.49
CA GLU A 23 -14.32 -3.23 7.05
C GLU A 23 -13.60 -4.51 6.61
N TYR A 24 -13.70 -5.56 7.43
CA TYR A 24 -13.15 -6.87 7.06
C TYR A 24 -13.76 -7.38 5.75
N ASN A 25 -15.08 -7.25 5.58
CA ASN A 25 -15.80 -7.72 4.39
C ASN A 25 -15.55 -6.86 3.14
N LEU A 26 -15.32 -5.56 3.29
CA LEU A 26 -14.86 -4.68 2.20
C LEU A 26 -13.59 -5.24 1.57
N PHE A 27 -12.58 -5.55 2.40
CA PHE A 27 -11.33 -6.12 1.90
C PHE A 27 -11.46 -7.58 1.47
N LYS A 28 -12.18 -8.42 2.24
CA LYS A 28 -12.19 -9.88 2.02
C LYS A 28 -13.05 -10.29 0.83
N CYS A 29 -14.30 -9.81 0.77
CA CYS A 29 -15.28 -10.30 -0.19
C CYS A 29 -15.14 -9.63 -1.56
N HIS A 30 -14.60 -8.42 -1.60
CA HIS A 30 -14.51 -7.60 -2.80
C HIS A 30 -13.06 -7.43 -3.29
N TRP A 31 -12.16 -8.32 -2.89
CA TRP A 31 -10.72 -8.22 -3.18
C TRP A 31 -10.38 -8.09 -4.68
N ARG A 32 -11.22 -8.63 -5.58
CA ARG A 32 -11.01 -8.53 -7.03
C ARG A 32 -11.17 -7.12 -7.57
N LEU A 33 -12.03 -6.31 -6.94
CA LEU A 33 -12.29 -4.94 -7.39
C LEU A 33 -11.04 -4.06 -7.28
N PHE A 34 -10.23 -4.25 -6.25
CA PHE A 34 -8.97 -3.50 -6.07
C PHE A 34 -7.91 -3.77 -7.14
N LEU A 35 -8.06 -4.87 -7.89
CA LEU A 35 -7.13 -5.24 -8.97
C LEU A 35 -7.63 -4.81 -10.35
N LEU A 36 -8.89 -4.36 -10.43
CA LEU A 36 -9.47 -3.87 -11.65
C LEU A 36 -8.94 -2.44 -11.92
N ASP A 37 -8.72 -2.10 -13.19
CA ASP A 37 -8.42 -0.71 -13.56
C ASP A 37 -9.52 0.20 -12.97
N PRO A 38 -9.18 1.26 -12.22
CA PRO A 38 -10.17 2.18 -11.66
C PRO A 38 -11.16 2.72 -12.70
N ALA A 39 -10.72 2.89 -13.96
CA ALA A 39 -11.58 3.34 -15.04
C ALA A 39 -12.65 2.31 -15.46
N LYS A 40 -12.54 1.06 -15.02
CA LYS A 40 -13.48 -0.03 -15.29
C LYS A 40 -14.39 -0.36 -14.11
N LEU A 41 -14.25 0.33 -12.98
CA LEU A 41 -15.15 0.15 -11.86
C LEU A 41 -16.54 0.69 -12.23
N ASP A 42 -17.57 -0.08 -11.92
CA ASP A 42 -18.95 0.37 -12.02
C ASP A 42 -19.17 1.52 -11.02
N ASN A 43 -19.47 2.70 -11.55
CA ASN A 43 -19.74 3.92 -10.79
C ASN A 43 -21.23 4.26 -10.72
N GLU A 44 -22.06 3.62 -11.55
CA GLU A 44 -23.42 4.08 -11.84
C GLU A 44 -24.47 3.13 -11.27
N HIS A 45 -24.20 1.83 -11.25
CA HIS A 45 -25.20 0.82 -10.93
C HIS A 45 -24.94 0.19 -9.55
N PRO A 46 -25.51 0.75 -8.47
CA PRO A 46 -25.38 0.15 -7.14
C PRO A 46 -26.07 -1.20 -7.10
N ARG A 47 -25.35 -2.22 -6.60
CA ARG A 47 -25.88 -3.57 -6.40
C ARG A 47 -25.92 -3.91 -4.92
N TYR A 48 -26.95 -4.62 -4.48
CA TYR A 48 -27.05 -5.07 -3.09
C TYR A 48 -25.90 -6.03 -2.76
N ARG A 49 -25.07 -5.67 -1.77
CA ARG A 49 -23.93 -6.47 -1.32
C ARG A 49 -24.28 -7.16 -0.01
N ARG A 50 -24.65 -8.44 -0.09
CA ARG A 50 -25.09 -9.23 1.08
C ARG A 50 -24.12 -9.15 2.27
N GLN A 51 -22.81 -9.14 2.01
CA GLN A 51 -21.77 -9.11 3.04
C GLN A 51 -21.60 -7.73 3.69
N LEU A 52 -22.09 -6.66 3.04
CA LEU A 52 -22.07 -5.29 3.55
C LEU A 52 -23.47 -4.82 3.98
N LYS A 53 -24.52 -5.61 3.72
CA LYS A 53 -25.93 -5.35 4.04
C LYS A 53 -26.48 -4.04 3.47
N ARG A 54 -25.87 -3.51 2.41
CA ARG A 54 -26.30 -2.29 1.71
C ARG A 54 -25.98 -2.36 0.22
N SER A 55 -26.63 -1.50 -0.56
CA SER A 55 -26.37 -1.34 -1.99
C SER A 55 -25.17 -0.44 -2.21
N MET A 56 -24.22 -0.89 -3.02
CA MET A 56 -23.00 -0.15 -3.36
C MET A 56 -22.55 -0.42 -4.79
N THR A 57 -22.03 0.63 -5.44
CA THR A 57 -21.29 0.52 -6.69
C THR A 57 -19.92 -0.11 -6.44
N ASP A 58 -19.25 -0.60 -7.48
CA ASP A 58 -17.92 -1.19 -7.32
C ASP A 58 -16.90 -0.12 -6.88
N ALA A 59 -17.06 1.10 -7.39
CA ALA A 59 -16.20 2.22 -7.01
C ALA A 59 -16.39 2.68 -5.56
N GLN A 60 -17.63 2.71 -5.06
CA GLN A 60 -17.90 3.00 -3.64
C GLN A 60 -17.22 1.97 -2.73
N ILE A 61 -17.27 0.68 -3.08
CA ILE A 61 -16.60 -0.37 -2.30
C ILE A 61 -15.09 -0.12 -2.25
N VAL A 62 -14.48 0.20 -3.38
CA VAL A 62 -13.03 0.46 -3.45
C VAL A 62 -12.68 1.75 -2.71
N SER A 63 -13.42 2.84 -2.89
CA SER A 63 -13.18 4.12 -2.21
C SER A 63 -13.24 3.97 -0.69
N GLU A 64 -14.35 3.45 -0.17
CA GLU A 64 -14.54 3.29 1.28
C GLU A 64 -13.47 2.37 1.89
N ALA A 65 -13.05 1.33 1.17
CA ALA A 65 -11.99 0.46 1.65
C ALA A 65 -10.61 1.14 1.66
N LEU A 66 -10.30 1.97 0.67
CA LEU A 66 -9.02 2.68 0.60
C LEU A 66 -8.95 3.85 1.61
N GLU A 67 -10.08 4.45 1.96
CA GLU A 67 -10.18 5.45 3.05
C GLU A 67 -9.76 4.89 4.41
N LEU A 68 -9.88 3.58 4.62
CA LEU A 68 -9.45 2.93 5.87
C LEU A 68 -7.93 2.82 6.02
N SER A 69 -7.14 3.10 4.97
CA SER A 69 -5.68 3.01 5.04
C SER A 69 -4.98 3.85 3.97
N GLU A 70 -4.42 4.99 4.38
CA GLU A 70 -3.62 5.88 3.51
C GLU A 70 -2.49 5.13 2.79
N GLU A 71 -1.76 4.25 3.48
CA GLU A 71 -0.70 3.43 2.87
C GLU A 71 -1.22 2.60 1.70
N LEU A 72 -2.37 1.95 1.86
CA LEU A 72 -2.97 1.07 0.87
C LEU A 72 -3.53 1.89 -0.32
N LEU A 73 -4.09 3.07 -0.06
CA LEU A 73 -4.50 4.03 -1.08
C LEU A 73 -3.31 4.46 -1.95
N LEU A 74 -2.17 4.81 -1.33
CA LEU A 74 -0.96 5.17 -2.05
C LEU A 74 -0.45 4.00 -2.90
N SER A 75 -0.38 2.80 -2.32
CA SER A 75 0.02 1.58 -3.02
C SER A 75 -0.90 1.26 -4.20
N HIS A 76 -2.22 1.39 -4.02
CA HIS A 76 -3.22 1.20 -5.08
C HIS A 76 -2.97 2.18 -6.24
N ASN A 77 -2.79 3.46 -5.94
CA ASN A 77 -2.56 4.49 -6.95
C ASN A 77 -1.27 4.27 -7.74
N VAL A 78 -0.17 3.93 -7.06
CA VAL A 78 1.12 3.65 -7.71
C VAL A 78 1.01 2.44 -8.64
N ILE A 79 0.38 1.37 -8.17
CA ILE A 79 0.29 0.11 -8.91
C ILE A 79 -0.56 0.26 -10.16
N HIS A 80 -1.72 0.91 -10.07
CA HIS A 80 -2.57 1.14 -11.24
C HIS A 80 -1.95 2.12 -12.24
N LYS A 81 -1.22 3.14 -11.75
CA LYS A 81 -0.46 4.04 -12.62
C LYS A 81 0.64 3.29 -13.39
N LEU A 82 1.38 2.40 -12.72
CA LEU A 82 2.39 1.56 -13.35
C LEU A 82 1.75 0.59 -14.36
N HIS A 83 0.66 -0.09 -13.98
CA HIS A 83 -0.06 -1.00 -14.86
C HIS A 83 -0.52 -0.31 -16.14
N ARG A 84 -1.15 0.87 -16.03
CA ARG A 84 -1.58 1.64 -17.20
C ARG A 84 -0.39 2.06 -18.06
N ALA A 85 0.68 2.58 -17.46
CA ALA A 85 1.87 2.98 -18.22
C ALA A 85 2.47 1.82 -19.03
N ILE A 86 2.47 0.60 -18.47
CA ILE A 86 2.95 -0.61 -19.16
C ILE A 86 1.98 -1.03 -20.28
N ILE A 87 0.68 -1.13 -19.99
CA ILE A 87 -0.34 -1.60 -20.95
C ILE A 87 -0.42 -0.67 -22.16
N TYR A 88 -0.39 0.64 -21.94
CA TYR A 88 -0.50 1.64 -23.02
C TYR A 88 0.85 2.03 -23.62
N ASN A 89 1.94 1.37 -23.24
CA ASN A 89 3.30 1.69 -23.67
C ASN A 89 3.66 3.19 -23.47
N ASP A 90 3.17 3.80 -22.39
CA ASP A 90 3.48 5.18 -22.01
C ASP A 90 4.84 5.22 -21.31
N VAL A 91 5.89 5.22 -22.13
CA VAL A 91 7.30 5.22 -21.70
C VAL A 91 7.62 6.45 -20.85
N LEU A 92 6.99 7.60 -21.12
CA LEU A 92 7.24 8.83 -20.38
C LEU A 92 6.73 8.74 -18.95
N THR A 93 5.49 8.28 -18.76
CA THR A 93 4.92 8.06 -17.42
C THR A 93 5.70 7.00 -16.66
N LEU A 94 6.06 5.90 -17.33
CA LEU A 94 6.87 4.84 -16.72
C LEU A 94 8.23 5.38 -16.24
N ALA A 95 8.95 6.12 -17.10
CA ALA A 95 10.24 6.70 -16.76
C ALA A 95 10.16 7.74 -15.63
N ARG A 96 9.05 8.50 -15.55
CA ARG A 96 8.80 9.44 -14.44
C ARG A 96 8.59 8.69 -13.12
N CYS A 97 7.76 7.64 -13.12
CA CYS A 97 7.53 6.80 -11.93
C CYS A 97 8.83 6.18 -11.42
N LEU A 98 9.65 5.62 -12.31
CA LEU A 98 10.94 5.01 -11.93
C LEU A 98 11.93 6.05 -11.39
N ARG A 99 11.98 7.26 -11.99
CA ARG A 99 12.82 8.36 -11.49
C ARG A 99 12.39 8.84 -10.11
N ALA A 100 11.09 9.04 -9.90
CA ALA A 100 10.56 9.43 -8.60
C ALA A 100 10.93 8.40 -7.52
N PHE A 101 10.74 7.12 -7.82
CA PHE A 101 11.14 6.02 -6.94
C PHE A 101 12.65 6.05 -6.62
N LYS A 102 13.50 6.21 -7.64
CA LYS A 102 14.97 6.31 -7.46
C LYS A 102 15.36 7.47 -6.54
N GLN A 103 14.69 8.62 -6.68
CA GLN A 103 14.94 9.79 -5.85
C GLN A 103 14.55 9.54 -4.38
N SER A 104 13.36 8.99 -4.14
CA SER A 104 12.90 8.63 -2.79
C SER A 104 13.82 7.58 -2.15
N PHE A 105 14.25 6.57 -2.91
CA PHE A 105 15.18 5.56 -2.42
C PHE A 105 16.52 6.16 -1.98
N LYS A 106 17.07 7.09 -2.79
CA LYS A 106 18.30 7.81 -2.44
C LYS A 106 18.14 8.60 -1.13
N GLN A 107 17.02 9.29 -0.95
CA GLN A 107 16.73 10.06 0.27
C GLN A 107 16.65 9.16 1.51
N VAL A 108 15.90 8.05 1.43
CA VAL A 108 15.80 7.09 2.54
C VAL A 108 17.16 6.47 2.88
N SER A 109 17.97 6.16 1.86
CA SER A 109 19.33 5.63 2.06
C SER A 109 20.22 6.61 2.80
N VAL A 110 20.16 7.90 2.45
CA VAL A 110 20.90 8.98 3.12
C VAL A 110 20.42 9.15 4.55
N GLN A 111 19.11 9.19 4.79
CA GLN A 111 18.53 9.30 6.14
C GLN A 111 18.96 8.11 7.03
N LYS A 112 18.94 6.89 6.49
CA LYS A 112 19.41 5.70 7.21
C LYS A 112 20.89 5.82 7.57
N ALA A 113 21.74 6.26 6.63
CA ALA A 113 23.17 6.47 6.89
C ALA A 113 23.45 7.59 7.92
N GLN A 114 22.62 8.64 7.94
CA GLN A 114 22.70 9.71 8.95
C GLN A 114 22.26 9.20 10.33
N TRP A 115 21.17 8.46 10.40
CA TRP A 115 20.69 7.84 11.63
C TRP A 115 21.73 6.87 12.22
N THR A 116 22.33 6.01 11.39
CA THR A 116 23.38 5.08 11.85
C THR A 116 24.65 5.80 12.30
N LYS A 117 25.04 6.91 11.67
CA LYS A 117 26.18 7.72 12.17
C LYS A 117 25.87 8.38 13.52
N LYS A 118 24.65 8.90 13.71
CA LYS A 118 24.22 9.58 14.95
C LYS A 118 24.06 8.60 16.13
N HIS A 119 23.54 7.40 15.88
CA HIS A 119 23.18 6.45 16.93
C HIS A 119 24.05 5.18 16.98
N GLY A 120 24.77 4.85 15.91
CA GLY A 120 25.68 3.69 15.88
C GLY A 120 26.93 3.85 16.75
N ALA A 121 27.37 5.08 17.00
CA ALA A 121 28.44 5.38 17.95
C ALA A 121 27.99 5.23 19.42
N LEU A 122 26.70 5.39 19.72
CA LEU A 122 26.13 5.17 21.06
C LEU A 122 26.13 3.69 21.40
N THR A 123 25.73 2.81 20.48
CA THR A 123 25.75 1.35 20.68
C THR A 123 27.15 0.79 20.98
N LEU A 124 28.21 1.31 20.34
CA LEU A 124 29.59 0.90 20.62
C LEU A 124 30.15 1.45 21.95
N LYS A 125 29.71 2.63 22.40
CA LYS A 125 30.09 3.19 23.71
C LYS A 125 29.38 2.48 24.86
N THR A 126 28.10 2.14 24.72
CA THR A 126 27.34 1.44 25.77
C THR A 126 27.85 0.01 25.99
N LEU A 127 28.24 -0.71 24.92
CA LEU A 127 28.85 -2.04 25.01
C LEU A 127 30.26 -2.00 25.63
N ARG A 128 31.04 -0.93 25.40
CA ARG A 128 32.39 -0.80 26.02
C ARG A 128 32.32 -0.52 27.52
N ILE A 129 31.30 0.19 28.01
CA ILE A 129 31.16 0.49 29.45
C ILE A 129 30.73 -0.76 30.23
N SER A 130 29.89 -1.63 29.65
CA SER A 130 29.45 -2.89 30.30
C SER A 130 30.53 -3.98 30.34
N THR A 131 31.62 -3.84 29.59
CA THR A 131 32.71 -4.85 29.54
C THR A 131 33.90 -4.47 30.44
N ILE A 132 33.88 -3.31 31.09
CA ILE A 132 34.96 -2.82 31.99
C ILE A 132 34.58 -2.96 33.47
N ILE A 133 33.32 -3.31 33.79
CA ILE A 133 32.83 -3.47 35.18
C ILE A 133 32.52 -4.95 35.48
N THR A 134 33.33 -5.89 34.99
CA THR A 134 33.22 -7.31 35.39
C THR A 134 34.60 -7.89 35.64
#